data_AF-A0A955NEA2-F1
#
_entry.id   AF-A0A955NEA2-F1
#
_cell.length_a   1.000
_cell.length_b   1.000
_cell.length_c   1.000
_cell.angle_alpha   90.00
_cell.angle_beta   90.00
_cell.angle_gamma   90.00
#
_symmetry.space_group_name_H-M   'P 1'
#
loop_
_entity.id
_entity.type
_entity.pdbx_description
1 polymer ?
#
loop_
_entity_poly.entity_id
_entity_poly.type
_entity_poly.pdbx_seq_one_letter_code
_entity_poly.pdbx_strand_id
1 'polypeptide(L)'
;MNSVARVTIWNEFIHEKINPEVSAIYPHGIHQCIAEFLGRSDEIETRTATLEEPDHGLSDEVLQSTDVLLWWGHKAHDKVSDEIVKKVHKRVLEGMGFIGLHSAHYSKIFRSLLGTECSLKWRDDGEKERLWVVEPSHPIAEGLGEYFELPQVEMYGERFDIPTPDKLVFLSWFEGGEVFRSGCCWEKGHGKIFYFRPGHETFPIYHDPNVQKVLLNAVRWAAPKFWGKHECPRRDPLETIG
;
A
#
# COMPACT_ATOMS: atom_id res chain seq x y z
N MET A 1 -10.99 -22.61 8.79
CA MET A 1 -9.55 -22.43 9.03
C MET A 1 -9.13 -21.26 8.17
N ASN A 2 -8.86 -20.09 8.76
CA ASN A 2 -8.37 -18.96 7.97
C ASN A 2 -6.94 -19.31 7.52
N SER A 3 -6.71 -19.37 6.21
CA SER A 3 -5.38 -19.58 5.66
C SER A 3 -4.48 -18.40 6.03
N VAL A 4 -3.23 -18.67 6.40
CA VAL A 4 -2.18 -17.67 6.62
C VAL A 4 -2.03 -16.82 5.34
N ALA A 5 -2.09 -15.50 5.47
CA ALA A 5 -1.90 -14.58 4.35
C ALA A 5 -0.41 -14.40 4.07
N ARG A 6 0.02 -14.65 2.83
CA ARG A 6 1.42 -14.47 2.41
C ARG A 6 1.62 -13.05 1.90
N VAL A 7 2.43 -12.28 2.60
CA VAL A 7 2.62 -10.84 2.38
C VAL A 7 4.03 -10.58 1.90
N THR A 8 4.14 -9.89 0.77
CA THR A 8 5.41 -9.36 0.28
C THR A 8 5.46 -7.88 0.58
N ILE A 9 6.50 -7.43 1.30
CA ILE A 9 6.77 -6.03 1.59
C ILE A 9 7.87 -5.55 0.65
N TRP A 10 7.49 -4.81 -0.37
CA TRP A 10 8.41 -4.22 -1.32
C TRP A 10 8.84 -2.82 -0.86
N ASN A 11 10.15 -2.58 -0.80
CA ASN A 11 10.72 -1.29 -0.45
C ASN A 11 11.81 -0.90 -1.44
N GLU A 12 11.80 0.36 -1.86
CA GLU A 12 12.85 0.90 -2.73
C GLU A 12 14.26 0.76 -2.12
N PHE A 13 14.37 0.92 -0.81
CA PHE A 13 15.60 0.70 -0.01
C PHE A 13 16.82 1.49 -0.49
N ILE A 14 16.59 2.73 -0.94
CA ILE A 14 17.66 3.67 -1.33
C ILE A 14 17.99 4.63 -0.18
N HIS A 15 16.96 5.26 0.42
CA HIS A 15 17.17 6.29 1.43
C HIS A 15 17.90 5.76 2.66
N GLU A 16 17.56 4.57 3.13
CA GLU A 16 18.17 3.94 4.31
C GLU A 16 19.64 3.56 4.09
N LYS A 17 20.09 3.43 2.82
CA LYS A 17 21.48 3.17 2.45
C LYS A 17 22.34 4.44 2.36
N ILE A 18 21.74 5.55 1.95
CA ILE A 18 22.48 6.78 1.59
C ILE A 18 22.31 7.92 2.59
N ASN A 19 21.28 7.89 3.43
CA ASN A 19 21.02 8.91 4.44
C ASN A 19 21.22 8.32 5.86
N PRO A 20 22.26 8.74 6.61
CA PRO A 20 22.52 8.26 7.97
C PRO A 20 21.37 8.53 8.95
N GLU A 21 20.62 9.62 8.80
CA GLU A 21 19.49 9.94 9.69
C GLU A 21 18.35 8.93 9.50
N VAL A 22 18.04 8.59 8.25
CA VAL A 22 17.05 7.56 7.91
C VAL A 22 17.55 6.19 8.38
N SER A 23 18.83 5.87 8.16
CA SER A 23 19.44 4.61 8.61
C SER A 23 19.40 4.45 10.13
N ALA A 24 19.52 5.55 10.89
CA ALA A 24 19.39 5.51 12.35
C ALA A 24 17.98 5.14 12.82
N ILE A 25 16.94 5.47 12.05
CA ILE A 25 15.55 5.10 12.32
C ILE A 25 15.25 3.69 11.81
N TYR A 26 15.64 3.40 10.57
CA TYR A 26 15.40 2.13 9.87
C TYR A 26 16.72 1.45 9.48
N PRO A 27 17.48 0.88 10.44
CA PRO A 27 18.82 0.34 10.19
C PRO A 27 18.84 -0.86 9.25
N HIS A 28 17.70 -1.55 9.12
CA HIS A 28 17.51 -2.68 8.20
C HIS A 28 16.50 -2.36 7.09
N GLY A 29 16.10 -1.09 6.97
CA GLY A 29 15.10 -0.62 6.01
C GLY A 29 13.66 -0.70 6.50
N ILE A 30 12.81 0.13 5.88
CA ILE A 30 11.37 0.23 6.20
C ILE A 30 10.68 -1.13 6.04
N HIS A 31 11.00 -1.86 4.98
CA HIS A 31 10.48 -3.21 4.73
C HIS A 31 10.70 -4.19 5.89
N GLN A 32 11.88 -4.19 6.52
CA GLN A 32 12.15 -5.08 7.65
C GLN A 32 11.35 -4.66 8.88
N CYS A 33 11.29 -3.36 9.17
CA CYS A 33 10.43 -2.85 10.25
C CYS A 33 8.97 -3.31 10.08
N ILE A 34 8.44 -3.21 8.87
CA ILE A 34 7.07 -3.65 8.56
C ILE A 34 6.92 -5.16 8.64
N ALA A 35 7.85 -5.92 8.07
CA ALA A 35 7.84 -7.38 8.12
C ALA A 35 7.87 -7.90 9.57
N GLU A 36 8.70 -7.29 10.42
CA GLU A 36 8.83 -7.69 11.82
C GLU A 36 7.53 -7.57 12.61
N PHE A 37 6.80 -6.44 12.51
CA PHE A 37 5.56 -6.32 13.29
C PHE A 37 4.40 -7.10 12.68
N LEU A 38 4.33 -7.24 11.35
CA LEU A 38 3.31 -8.06 10.70
C LEU A 38 3.51 -9.55 10.99
N GLY A 39 4.77 -10.02 10.97
CA GLY A 39 5.15 -11.41 11.24
C GLY A 39 4.97 -11.84 12.71
N ARG A 40 4.62 -10.92 13.62
CA ARG A 40 4.18 -11.27 14.99
C ARG A 40 2.78 -11.90 15.02
N SER A 41 2.01 -11.75 13.94
CA SER A 41 0.69 -12.36 13.79
C SER A 41 0.82 -13.76 13.20
N ASP A 42 0.26 -14.76 13.89
CA ASP A 42 0.22 -16.16 13.39
C ASP A 42 -0.62 -16.33 12.10
N GLU A 43 -1.34 -15.28 11.70
CA GLU A 43 -2.16 -15.24 10.48
C GLU A 43 -1.42 -14.69 9.26
N ILE A 44 -0.18 -14.20 9.42
CA ILE A 44 0.57 -13.53 8.35
C ILE A 44 1.97 -14.13 8.23
N GLU A 45 2.32 -14.56 7.02
CA GLU A 45 3.67 -14.92 6.65
C GLU A 45 4.27 -13.77 5.83
N THR A 46 5.39 -13.21 6.27
CA THR A 46 6.01 -12.05 5.61
C THR A 46 7.26 -12.44 4.83
N ARG A 47 7.45 -11.80 3.68
CA ARG A 47 8.73 -11.71 2.98
C ARG A 47 9.00 -10.29 2.53
N THR A 48 10.25 -9.98 2.24
CA THR A 48 10.65 -8.67 1.75
C THR A 48 11.24 -8.75 0.35
N ALA A 49 11.15 -7.66 -0.39
CA ALA A 49 11.77 -7.50 -1.70
C ALA A 49 12.25 -6.05 -1.86
N THR A 50 13.33 -5.84 -2.60
CA THR A 50 13.90 -4.51 -2.82
C THR A 50 14.24 -4.21 -4.27
N LEU A 51 14.42 -2.94 -4.60
CA LEU A 51 14.65 -2.49 -5.98
C LEU A 51 15.90 -3.12 -6.64
N GLU A 52 16.97 -3.31 -5.87
CA GLU A 52 18.27 -3.79 -6.37
C GLU A 52 18.34 -5.32 -6.55
N GLU A 53 17.36 -6.07 -6.02
CA GLU A 53 17.29 -7.52 -6.23
C GLU A 53 16.98 -7.86 -7.71
N PRO A 54 17.38 -9.05 -8.18
CA PRO A 54 16.94 -9.54 -9.48
C PRO A 54 15.41 -9.47 -9.61
N ASP A 55 14.90 -8.98 -10.75
CA ASP A 55 13.47 -8.74 -10.97
C ASP A 55 12.82 -7.84 -9.91
N HIS A 56 13.61 -6.98 -9.24
CA HIS A 56 13.21 -6.17 -8.08
C HIS A 56 12.64 -7.01 -6.93
N GLY A 57 13.09 -8.27 -6.81
CA GLY A 57 12.60 -9.25 -5.85
C GLY A 57 11.19 -9.78 -6.16
N LEU A 58 10.64 -9.46 -7.34
CA LEU A 58 9.27 -9.76 -7.75
C LEU A 58 9.24 -10.73 -8.94
N SER A 59 9.96 -11.84 -8.82
CA SER A 59 9.90 -12.95 -9.79
C SER A 59 8.49 -13.52 -9.91
N ASP A 60 8.22 -14.29 -10.97
CA ASP A 60 6.91 -14.92 -11.16
C ASP A 60 6.54 -15.85 -10.00
N GLU A 61 7.52 -16.55 -9.43
CA GLU A 61 7.32 -17.41 -8.25
C GLU A 61 6.93 -16.59 -7.02
N VAL A 62 7.60 -15.47 -6.78
CA VAL A 62 7.28 -14.57 -5.65
C VAL A 62 5.87 -14.03 -5.81
N LEU A 63 5.51 -13.52 -7.00
CA LEU A 63 4.19 -12.96 -7.26
C LEU A 63 3.06 -14.01 -7.26
N GLN A 64 3.35 -15.27 -7.61
CA GLN A 64 2.38 -16.38 -7.49
C GLN A 64 2.13 -16.78 -6.04
N SER A 65 3.14 -16.62 -5.18
CA SER A 65 3.06 -16.92 -3.76
C SER A 65 2.76 -15.70 -2.88
N THR A 66 2.46 -14.54 -3.48
CA THR A 66 2.05 -13.32 -2.78
C THR A 66 0.53 -13.17 -2.81
N ASP A 67 -0.10 -13.09 -1.64
CA ASP A 67 -1.52 -12.81 -1.48
C ASP A 67 -1.77 -11.29 -1.38
N VAL A 68 -0.89 -10.57 -0.66
CA VAL A 68 -0.93 -9.11 -0.54
C VAL A 68 0.46 -8.53 -0.74
N LEU A 69 0.58 -7.53 -1.61
CA LEU A 69 1.82 -6.79 -1.86
C LEU A 69 1.74 -5.40 -1.21
N LEU A 70 2.62 -5.11 -0.25
CA LEU A 70 2.86 -3.75 0.25
C LEU A 70 3.94 -3.11 -0.61
N TRP A 71 3.78 -1.82 -0.89
CA TRP A 71 4.69 -1.07 -1.74
C TRP A 71 5.06 0.27 -1.12
N TRP A 72 6.34 0.46 -0.84
CA TRP A 72 6.94 1.76 -0.51
C TRP A 72 8.05 2.11 -1.50
N GLY A 73 8.06 3.32 -2.02
CA GLY A 73 9.14 3.84 -2.86
C GLY A 73 9.02 5.35 -3.02
N HIS A 74 10.10 6.03 -3.43
CA HIS A 74 10.14 7.50 -3.43
C HIS A 74 11.01 8.05 -4.57
N LYS A 75 12.33 7.82 -4.54
CA LYS A 75 13.30 8.50 -5.40
C LYS A 75 13.52 7.84 -6.76
N ALA A 76 13.21 6.56 -6.88
CA ALA A 76 13.60 5.72 -8.02
C ALA A 76 12.41 4.97 -8.61
N HIS A 77 11.22 5.57 -8.59
CA HIS A 77 10.04 5.03 -9.27
C HIS A 77 10.28 4.74 -10.76
N ASP A 78 11.13 5.53 -11.43
CA ASP A 78 11.50 5.33 -12.83
C ASP A 78 12.32 4.05 -13.06
N LYS A 79 13.06 3.59 -12.03
CA LYS A 79 13.95 2.42 -12.10
C LYS A 79 13.24 1.08 -12.04
N VAL A 80 12.00 1.05 -11.55
CA VAL A 80 11.17 -0.16 -11.58
C VAL A 80 10.83 -0.46 -13.04
N SER A 81 11.23 -1.63 -13.54
CA SER A 81 11.01 -2.00 -14.94
C SER A 81 9.52 -2.14 -15.26
N ASP A 82 9.12 -1.73 -16.46
CA ASP A 82 7.73 -1.77 -16.89
C ASP A 82 7.19 -3.20 -16.98
N GLU A 83 8.06 -4.19 -17.19
CA GLU A 83 7.69 -5.60 -17.20
C GLU A 83 7.24 -6.07 -15.81
N ILE A 84 7.97 -5.69 -14.75
CA ILE A 84 7.57 -6.00 -13.38
C ILE A 84 6.27 -5.27 -13.03
N VAL A 85 6.10 -4.02 -13.45
CA VAL A 85 4.84 -3.28 -13.27
C VAL A 85 3.66 -4.02 -13.93
N LYS A 86 3.82 -4.51 -15.17
CA LYS A 86 2.78 -5.29 -15.86
C LYS A 86 2.44 -6.59 -15.13
N LYS A 87 3.45 -7.31 -14.63
CA LYS A 87 3.25 -8.54 -13.86
C LYS A 87 2.45 -8.25 -12.58
N VAL A 88 2.86 -7.24 -11.80
CA VAL A 88 2.15 -6.85 -10.57
C VAL A 88 0.73 -6.40 -10.89
N HIS A 89 0.54 -5.53 -11.89
CA HIS A 89 -0.78 -5.05 -12.30
C HIS A 89 -1.71 -6.21 -12.66
N LYS A 90 -1.24 -7.18 -13.46
CA LYS A 90 -1.98 -8.39 -13.79
C LYS A 90 -2.37 -9.18 -12.55
N ARG A 91 -1.44 -9.41 -11.62
CA ARG A 91 -1.69 -10.18 -10.40
C ARG A 91 -2.73 -9.50 -9.50
N VAL A 92 -2.71 -8.17 -9.41
CA VAL A 92 -3.74 -7.41 -8.71
C VAL A 92 -5.10 -7.64 -9.35
N LEU A 93 -5.23 -7.47 -10.67
CA LEU A 93 -6.50 -7.74 -11.37
C LEU A 93 -7.01 -9.18 -11.18
N GLU A 94 -6.10 -10.15 -11.07
CA GLU A 94 -6.42 -11.56 -10.85
C GLU A 94 -6.84 -11.89 -9.41
N GLY A 95 -6.59 -11.02 -8.44
CA GLY A 95 -7.02 -11.22 -7.05
C GLY A 95 -6.06 -10.71 -5.98
N MET A 96 -4.79 -10.44 -6.31
CA MET A 96 -3.78 -10.04 -5.33
C MET A 96 -4.16 -8.71 -4.68
N GLY A 97 -4.06 -8.63 -3.35
CA GLY A 97 -4.18 -7.36 -2.63
C GLY A 97 -2.99 -6.45 -2.91
N PHE A 98 -3.22 -5.14 -2.97
CA PHE A 98 -2.16 -4.14 -3.09
C PHE A 98 -2.31 -3.06 -2.03
N ILE A 99 -1.24 -2.75 -1.31
CA ILE A 99 -1.21 -1.69 -0.31
C ILE A 99 -0.10 -0.70 -0.67
N GLY A 100 -0.48 0.48 -1.17
CA GLY A 100 0.45 1.57 -1.47
C GLY A 100 0.68 2.44 -0.24
N LEU A 101 1.95 2.66 0.11
CA LEU A 101 2.35 3.40 1.31
C LEU A 101 2.99 4.74 0.93
N HIS A 102 2.49 5.82 1.51
CA HIS A 102 3.11 7.14 1.48
C HIS A 102 3.43 7.61 0.04
N SER A 103 4.71 7.78 -0.28
CA SER A 103 5.26 8.22 -1.57
C SER A 103 4.99 7.24 -2.71
N ALA A 104 4.54 6.00 -2.42
CA ALA A 104 4.09 5.06 -3.42
C ALA A 104 2.92 5.58 -4.29
N HIS A 105 2.26 6.67 -3.89
CA HIS A 105 1.29 7.37 -4.73
C HIS A 105 1.86 7.71 -6.11
N TYR A 106 3.17 7.95 -6.24
CA TYR A 106 3.81 8.28 -7.51
C TYR A 106 4.48 7.08 -8.19
N SER A 107 4.34 5.88 -7.63
CA SER A 107 4.88 4.65 -8.23
C SER A 107 4.17 4.31 -9.55
N LYS A 108 4.94 3.72 -10.48
CA LYS A 108 4.40 3.27 -11.78
C LYS A 108 3.20 2.34 -11.61
N ILE A 109 3.26 1.41 -10.65
CA ILE A 109 2.18 0.45 -10.40
C ILE A 109 0.92 1.13 -9.87
N PHE A 110 1.02 2.05 -8.89
CA PHE A 110 -0.14 2.73 -8.35
C PHE A 110 -0.84 3.59 -9.40
N ARG A 111 -0.06 4.36 -10.17
CA ARG A 111 -0.57 5.15 -11.31
C ARG A 111 -1.20 4.26 -12.38
N SER A 112 -0.59 3.11 -12.70
CA SER A 112 -1.15 2.16 -13.66
C SER A 112 -2.49 1.59 -13.20
N LEU A 113 -2.65 1.30 -11.90
CA LEU A 113 -3.88 0.74 -11.34
C LEU A 113 -5.02 1.78 -11.28
N LEU A 114 -4.69 3.05 -11.01
CA LEU A 114 -5.68 4.11 -10.82
C LEU A 114 -5.99 4.91 -12.10
N GLY A 115 -5.08 4.92 -13.07
CA GLY A 115 -5.27 5.58 -14.35
C GLY A 115 -5.20 7.12 -14.30
N THR A 116 -4.55 7.69 -13.29
CA THR A 116 -4.36 9.14 -13.10
C THR A 116 -2.90 9.48 -12.80
N GLU A 117 -2.57 10.77 -12.70
CA GLU A 117 -1.20 11.19 -12.38
C GLU A 117 -0.83 10.91 -10.92
N CYS A 118 -1.83 10.81 -10.03
CA CYS A 118 -1.63 10.63 -8.59
C CYS A 118 -0.74 11.73 -7.97
N SER A 119 -0.77 12.93 -8.54
CA SER A 119 -0.05 14.10 -8.06
C SER A 119 -0.78 14.76 -6.88
N LEU A 120 -0.04 15.50 -6.06
CA LEU A 120 -0.52 16.13 -4.83
C LEU A 120 0.33 17.35 -4.48
N LYS A 121 -0.13 18.15 -3.51
CA LYS A 121 0.70 19.17 -2.84
C LYS A 121 1.47 18.52 -1.70
N TRP A 122 2.68 18.99 -1.42
CA TRP A 122 3.48 18.44 -0.32
C TRP A 122 4.34 19.51 0.37
N ARG A 123 4.74 19.22 1.62
CA ARG A 123 5.67 20.03 2.41
C ARG A 123 6.31 19.16 3.49
N ASP A 124 7.63 19.28 3.67
CA ASP A 124 8.42 18.51 4.63
C ASP A 124 8.93 19.40 5.77
N ASP A 125 8.01 19.88 6.61
CA ASP A 125 8.32 20.75 7.76
C ASP A 125 8.29 19.99 9.10
N GLY A 126 8.05 18.67 9.09
CA GLY A 126 7.92 17.86 10.30
C GLY A 126 6.74 18.26 11.19
N GLU A 127 5.61 18.61 10.58
CA GLU A 127 4.42 19.08 11.27
C GLU A 127 3.50 17.95 11.75
N LYS A 128 2.53 18.26 12.61
CA LYS A 128 1.58 17.28 13.14
C LYS A 128 0.52 16.91 12.09
N GLU A 129 0.21 15.62 12.04
CA GLU A 129 -0.94 15.06 11.32
C GLU A 129 -1.93 14.44 12.30
N ARG A 130 -3.21 14.75 12.12
CA ARG A 130 -4.32 14.01 12.75
C ARG A 130 -5.07 13.23 11.69
N LEU A 131 -5.10 11.91 11.80
CA LEU A 131 -5.85 11.04 10.91
C LEU A 131 -7.21 10.73 11.50
N TRP A 132 -8.27 11.33 10.95
CA TRP A 132 -9.65 11.07 11.34
C TRP A 132 -10.15 9.78 10.70
N VAL A 133 -10.76 8.92 11.51
CA VAL A 133 -11.44 7.69 11.06
C VAL A 133 -12.86 8.06 10.62
N VAL A 134 -13.07 8.16 9.31
CA VAL A 134 -14.38 8.59 8.76
C VAL A 134 -15.28 7.42 8.36
N GLU A 135 -14.74 6.20 8.31
CA GLU A 135 -15.49 4.95 8.13
C GLU A 135 -15.21 3.97 9.30
N PRO A 136 -15.76 4.22 10.51
CA PRO A 136 -15.42 3.46 11.72
C PRO A 136 -15.86 1.99 11.68
N SER A 137 -16.83 1.62 10.84
CA SER A 137 -17.25 0.22 10.64
C SER A 137 -16.39 -0.54 9.63
N HIS A 138 -15.44 0.12 8.98
CA HIS A 138 -14.58 -0.53 7.99
C HIS A 138 -13.58 -1.47 8.68
N PRO A 139 -13.30 -2.69 8.16
CA PRO A 139 -12.35 -3.61 8.80
C PRO A 139 -10.95 -3.01 9.04
N ILE A 140 -10.49 -2.12 8.17
CA ILE A 140 -9.22 -1.40 8.34
C ILE A 140 -9.20 -0.55 9.63
N ALA A 141 -10.34 0.01 10.01
CA ALA A 141 -10.49 0.87 11.18
C ALA A 141 -10.68 0.10 12.49
N GLU A 142 -10.73 -1.24 12.46
CA GLU A 142 -11.01 -2.06 13.63
C GLU A 142 -10.01 -1.81 14.77
N GLY A 143 -10.52 -1.46 15.95
CA GLY A 143 -9.73 -1.24 17.16
C GLY A 143 -8.95 0.08 17.18
N LEU A 144 -9.31 1.05 16.32
CA LEU A 144 -8.85 2.44 16.36
C LEU A 144 -9.89 3.34 17.05
N GLY A 145 -9.44 4.49 17.56
CA GLY A 145 -10.32 5.55 18.05
C GLY A 145 -10.94 6.37 16.92
N GLU A 146 -11.60 7.48 17.26
CA GLU A 146 -12.15 8.43 16.28
C GLU A 146 -11.05 9.07 15.40
N TYR A 147 -9.85 9.20 15.95
CA TYR A 147 -8.63 9.59 15.24
C TYR A 147 -7.41 9.09 15.99
N PHE A 148 -6.24 9.22 15.38
CA PHE A 148 -4.95 9.19 16.05
C PHE A 148 -4.04 10.28 15.46
N GLU A 149 -2.97 10.61 16.17
CA GLU A 149 -2.07 11.70 15.82
C GLU A 149 -0.65 11.19 15.62
N LEU A 150 0.02 11.73 14.61
CA LEU A 150 1.45 11.57 14.39
C LEU A 150 2.10 12.93 14.63
N PRO A 151 3.07 13.03 15.55
CA PRO A 151 3.59 14.32 16.00
C PRO A 151 4.41 15.04 14.92
N GLN A 152 5.09 14.29 14.04
CA GLN A 152 5.91 14.83 12.97
C GLN A 152 5.77 13.96 11.72
N VAL A 153 5.36 14.56 10.62
CA VAL A 153 5.26 13.93 9.31
C VAL A 153 5.54 14.94 8.19
N GLU A 154 5.82 14.42 6.99
CA GLU A 154 5.63 15.18 5.75
C GLU A 154 4.12 15.34 5.48
N MET A 155 3.72 16.55 5.09
CA MET A 155 2.36 16.89 4.68
C MET A 155 2.13 16.53 3.22
N TYR A 156 1.02 15.84 2.94
CA TYR A 156 0.41 15.79 1.61
C TYR A 156 -0.94 16.49 1.65
N GLY A 157 -1.29 17.24 0.59
CA GLY A 157 -2.47 18.10 0.55
C GLY A 157 -3.30 17.94 -0.72
N GLU A 158 -4.61 18.15 -0.58
CA GLU A 158 -5.54 18.16 -1.72
C GLU A 158 -5.26 19.34 -2.70
N ARG A 159 -5.54 19.19 -4.00
CA ARG A 159 -6.14 18.04 -4.68
C ARG A 159 -5.13 16.91 -4.90
N PHE A 160 -5.46 15.72 -4.40
CA PHE A 160 -4.82 14.46 -4.75
C PHE A 160 -5.48 13.92 -6.01
N ASP A 161 -4.72 13.84 -7.12
CA ASP A 161 -5.23 13.44 -8.43
C ASP A 161 -5.40 11.92 -8.54
N ILE A 162 -6.40 11.42 -7.83
CA ILE A 162 -6.83 10.03 -7.81
C ILE A 162 -8.32 9.94 -8.19
N PRO A 163 -8.77 8.81 -8.78
CA PRO A 163 -10.20 8.55 -8.90
C PRO A 163 -10.84 8.54 -7.52
N THR A 164 -12.14 8.89 -7.46
CA THR A 164 -12.92 8.80 -6.21
C THR A 164 -12.73 7.40 -5.58
N PRO A 165 -12.30 7.31 -4.31
CA PRO A 165 -12.20 6.03 -3.60
C PRO A 165 -13.56 5.36 -3.50
N ASP A 166 -13.59 4.03 -3.58
CA ASP A 166 -14.79 3.24 -3.27
C ASP A 166 -15.13 3.40 -1.78
N LYS A 167 -14.10 3.49 -0.94
CA LYS A 167 -14.18 3.87 0.48
C LYS A 167 -13.04 4.80 0.89
N LEU A 168 -13.39 5.86 1.61
CA LEU A 168 -12.45 6.75 2.28
C LEU A 168 -12.44 6.38 3.77
N VAL A 169 -11.40 5.70 4.24
CA VAL A 169 -11.29 5.24 5.63
C VAL A 169 -10.72 6.33 6.53
N PHE A 170 -9.71 7.06 6.04
CA PHE A 170 -9.03 8.12 6.79
C PHE A 170 -9.02 9.44 6.05
N LEU A 171 -9.25 10.52 6.79
CA LEU A 171 -9.07 11.90 6.34
C LEU A 171 -8.07 12.59 7.27
N SER A 172 -6.94 13.01 6.72
CA SER A 172 -5.93 13.75 7.49
C SER A 172 -6.24 15.23 7.56
N TRP A 173 -5.96 15.81 8.71
CA TRP A 173 -5.76 17.23 8.93
C TRP A 173 -4.30 17.48 9.26
N PHE A 174 -3.72 18.53 8.70
CA PHE A 174 -2.35 18.96 8.95
C PHE A 174 -2.31 20.34 9.60
N GLU A 175 -1.25 20.59 10.38
CA GLU A 175 -1.08 21.83 11.14
C GLU A 175 -1.03 23.08 10.24
N GLY A 176 -0.41 23.00 9.06
CA GLY A 176 -0.41 24.08 8.08
C GLY A 176 -1.75 24.37 7.40
N GLY A 177 -2.80 23.61 7.73
CA GLY A 177 -4.18 23.85 7.32
C GLY A 177 -4.68 23.01 6.15
N GLU A 178 -3.81 22.17 5.57
CA GLU A 178 -4.20 21.22 4.53
C GLU A 178 -5.01 20.04 5.08
N VAL A 179 -5.76 19.40 4.18
CA VAL A 179 -6.41 18.12 4.42
C VAL A 179 -6.02 17.14 3.32
N PHE A 180 -6.17 15.84 3.59
CA PHE A 180 -5.82 14.80 2.62
C PHE A 180 -6.64 13.54 2.81
N ARG A 181 -7.12 12.96 1.71
CA ARG A 181 -7.73 11.61 1.71
C ARG A 181 -6.64 10.55 1.93
N SER A 182 -6.33 10.27 3.19
CA SER A 182 -5.14 9.54 3.63
C SER A 182 -5.30 8.03 3.78
N GLY A 183 -6.53 7.52 3.69
CA GLY A 183 -6.83 6.10 3.68
C GLY A 183 -7.87 5.78 2.61
N CYS A 184 -7.45 5.34 1.44
CA CYS A 184 -8.35 5.17 0.30
C CYS A 184 -8.40 3.70 -0.15
N CYS A 185 -9.60 3.16 -0.37
CA CYS A 185 -9.80 1.83 -0.89
C CYS A 185 -10.36 1.87 -2.31
N TRP A 186 -9.94 0.92 -3.14
CA TRP A 186 -10.53 0.62 -4.44
C TRP A 186 -10.58 -0.88 -4.71
N GLU A 187 -11.46 -1.28 -5.61
CA GLU A 187 -11.41 -2.58 -6.27
C GLU A 187 -10.97 -2.44 -7.74
N LYS A 188 -10.12 -3.34 -8.20
CA LYS A 188 -9.64 -3.44 -9.59
C LYS A 188 -9.58 -4.92 -9.98
N GLY A 189 -10.45 -5.33 -10.90
CA GLY A 189 -10.64 -6.75 -11.19
C GLY A 189 -11.12 -7.48 -9.94
N HIS A 190 -10.37 -8.48 -9.47
CA HIS A 190 -10.64 -9.19 -8.22
C HIS A 190 -9.77 -8.71 -7.06
N GLY A 191 -8.81 -7.81 -7.32
CA GLY A 191 -7.89 -7.28 -6.32
C GLY A 191 -8.47 -6.12 -5.55
N LYS A 192 -8.07 -6.03 -4.28
CA LYS A 192 -8.38 -4.92 -3.38
C LYS A 192 -7.15 -4.06 -3.19
N ILE A 193 -7.32 -2.76 -3.36
CA ILE A 193 -6.27 -1.76 -3.26
C ILE A 193 -6.53 -0.90 -2.04
N PHE A 194 -5.55 -0.73 -1.17
CA PHE A 194 -5.55 0.27 -0.12
C PHE A 194 -4.36 1.22 -0.30
N TYR A 195 -4.61 2.51 -0.18
CA TYR A 195 -3.56 3.52 -0.08
C TYR A 195 -3.57 4.11 1.32
N PHE A 196 -2.41 4.15 1.96
CA PHE A 196 -2.22 4.73 3.29
C PHE A 196 -1.09 5.75 3.30
N ARG A 197 -1.40 6.99 3.66
CA ARG A 197 -0.50 8.14 3.50
C ARG A 197 0.72 8.17 4.45
N PRO A 198 0.63 7.80 5.75
CA PRO A 198 1.78 7.90 6.63
C PRO A 198 2.94 7.00 6.21
N GLY A 199 4.17 7.54 6.23
CA GLY A 199 5.36 6.72 5.99
C GLY A 199 6.59 7.45 5.44
N HIS A 200 6.76 8.73 5.74
CA HIS A 200 7.93 9.49 5.29
C HIS A 200 9.22 8.96 5.96
N GLU A 201 10.31 8.86 5.20
CA GLU A 201 11.49 8.09 5.60
C GLU A 201 12.26 8.69 6.79
N THR A 202 12.19 10.00 7.02
CA THR A 202 12.93 10.70 8.08
C THR A 202 12.21 10.68 9.44
N PHE A 203 11.02 10.10 9.52
CA PHE A 203 10.24 9.99 10.76
C PHE A 203 9.95 8.52 11.13
N PRO A 204 9.87 8.19 12.44
CA PRO A 204 9.66 6.82 12.92
C PRO A 204 8.19 6.34 12.78
N ILE A 205 7.54 6.63 11.66
CA ILE A 205 6.10 6.41 11.44
C ILE A 205 5.69 4.95 11.61
N TYR A 206 6.49 4.01 11.10
CA TYR A 206 6.16 2.58 11.18
C TYR A 206 6.40 1.96 12.57
N HIS A 207 6.94 2.74 13.52
CA HIS A 207 7.02 2.36 14.93
C HIS A 207 5.75 2.72 15.71
N ASP A 208 4.85 3.55 15.15
CA ASP A 208 3.60 3.93 15.82
C ASP A 208 2.61 2.75 15.88
N PRO A 209 2.04 2.43 17.06
CA PRO A 209 1.16 1.27 17.23
C PRO A 209 -0.16 1.37 16.46
N ASN A 210 -0.67 2.59 16.19
CA ASN A 210 -1.87 2.77 15.40
C ASN A 210 -1.57 2.52 13.92
N VAL A 211 -0.43 3.00 13.41
CA VAL A 211 0.04 2.71 12.06
C VAL A 211 0.21 1.20 11.85
N GLN A 212 0.85 0.51 12.81
CA GLN A 212 1.00 -0.95 12.76
C GLN A 212 -0.35 -1.68 12.73
N LYS A 213 -1.31 -1.23 13.56
CA LYS A 213 -2.66 -1.79 13.59
C LYS A 213 -3.41 -1.57 12.27
N VAL A 214 -3.32 -0.37 11.68
CA VAL A 214 -3.91 -0.08 10.36
C VAL A 214 -3.36 -1.04 9.31
N LEU A 215 -2.04 -1.22 9.26
CA LEU A 215 -1.41 -2.09 8.26
C LEU A 215 -1.76 -3.58 8.47
N LEU A 216 -1.84 -4.03 9.72
CA LEU A 216 -2.31 -5.38 10.06
C LEU A 216 -3.75 -5.60 9.56
N ASN A 217 -4.65 -4.67 9.83
CA ASN A 217 -6.04 -4.75 9.39
C ASN A 217 -6.18 -4.65 7.86
N ALA A 218 -5.38 -3.79 7.23
CA ALA A 218 -5.35 -3.62 5.78
C ALA A 218 -4.91 -4.90 5.06
N VAL A 219 -3.90 -5.61 5.57
CA VAL A 219 -3.49 -6.91 5.03
C VAL A 219 -4.64 -7.91 5.09
N ARG A 220 -5.31 -8.04 6.25
CA ARG A 220 -6.46 -8.95 6.41
C ARG A 220 -7.61 -8.62 5.46
N TRP A 221 -7.89 -7.32 5.30
CA TRP A 221 -8.95 -6.83 4.41
C TRP A 221 -8.62 -7.08 2.93
N ALA A 222 -7.37 -6.83 2.54
CA ALA A 222 -6.88 -6.93 1.16
C ALA A 222 -6.63 -8.37 0.72
N ALA A 223 -6.55 -9.33 1.65
CA ALA A 223 -6.34 -10.74 1.34
C ALA A 223 -7.38 -11.26 0.31
N PRO A 224 -6.92 -12.01 -0.71
CA PRO A 224 -7.74 -12.46 -1.83
C PRO A 224 -8.87 -13.35 -1.33
N LYS A 225 -10.09 -13.11 -1.84
CA LYS A 225 -11.23 -14.01 -1.66
C LYS A 225 -11.49 -14.88 -2.88
N PHE A 226 -10.93 -14.50 -4.02
CA PHE A 226 -11.06 -15.19 -5.29
C PHE A 226 -9.81 -14.94 -6.12
N TRP A 227 -9.37 -15.95 -6.86
CA TRP A 227 -8.32 -15.85 -7.86
C TRP A 227 -8.89 -16.25 -9.22
N GLY A 228 -8.78 -15.38 -10.21
CA GLY A 228 -9.29 -15.67 -11.54
C GLY A 228 -8.70 -14.77 -12.62
N LYS A 229 -8.47 -15.35 -13.80
CA LYS A 229 -8.06 -14.60 -14.98
C LYS A 229 -9.26 -13.90 -15.59
N HIS A 230 -9.05 -12.66 -16.03
CA HIS A 230 -10.01 -11.98 -16.90
C HIS A 230 -9.83 -12.51 -18.32
N GLU A 231 -10.69 -13.44 -18.71
CA GLU A 231 -10.72 -14.02 -20.05
C GLU A 231 -11.88 -13.43 -20.86
N CYS A 232 -11.72 -13.37 -22.19
CA CYS A 232 -12.80 -13.05 -23.12
C CYS A 232 -13.14 -14.27 -23.98
N PRO A 233 -13.68 -15.36 -23.38
CA PRO A 233 -14.00 -16.56 -24.13
C PRO A 233 -15.27 -16.33 -24.96
N ARG A 234 -15.30 -16.84 -26.19
CA ARG A 234 -16.58 -17.09 -26.88
C ARG A 234 -17.33 -18.15 -26.07
N ARG A 235 -18.56 -17.86 -25.65
CA ARG A 235 -19.46 -18.82 -25.02
C ARG A 235 -20.59 -19.17 -25.97
N ASP A 236 -20.95 -20.45 -26.03
CA ASP A 236 -22.20 -20.86 -26.65
C ASP A 236 -23.37 -20.38 -25.78
N PRO A 237 -24.54 -20.10 -26.39
CA PRO A 237 -25.68 -19.65 -25.63
C PRO A 237 -26.12 -20.72 -24.62
N LEU A 238 -26.50 -20.28 -23.42
CA LEU A 238 -26.96 -21.19 -22.35
C LEU A 238 -28.36 -21.74 -22.63
N GLU A 239 -29.10 -21.08 -23.52
CA GLU A 239 -30.45 -21.45 -23.94
C GLU A 239 -30.49 -21.57 -25.47
N THR A 240 -31.49 -22.27 -25.99
CA THR A 240 -31.66 -22.40 -27.43
C THR A 240 -32.00 -21.03 -28.05
N ILE A 241 -31.21 -20.59 -29.02
CA ILE A 241 -31.50 -19.41 -29.84
C ILE A 241 -32.20 -19.89 -31.11
N GLY A 242 -33.42 -19.40 -31.34
CA GLY A 242 -34.22 -19.68 -32.54
C GLY A 242 -33.84 -18.84 -33.76
#